data_AF-A0A7W0DWC3-F1
#
_entry.id   AF-A0A7W0DWC3-F1
#
_cell.length_a   1.000
_cell.length_b   1.000
_cell.length_c   1.000
_cell.angle_alpha   90.00
_cell.angle_beta   90.00
_cell.angle_gamma   90.00
#
_symmetry.space_group_name_H-M   'P 1'
#
loop_
_entity.id
_entity.type
_entity.pdbx_description
1 polymer ?
#
loop_
_entity_poly.entity_id
_entity_poly.type
_entity_poly.pdbx_seq_one_letter_code
_entity_poly.pdbx_strand_id
1 'polypeptide(L)'
;MRGPARMPLTPRQAQVLTAAADGAPLAEVARRLGTTRPQIAARLAEAYQRLDVTHLPRDERRAAAIRIARKRGLIPNQQRSAT
;
A
#
# COMPACT_ATOMS: atom_id res chain seq x y z
N MET A 1 21.86 11.05 -2.90
CA MET A 1 20.65 11.31 -2.09
C MET A 1 20.09 9.97 -1.58
N ARG A 2 20.45 9.53 -0.36
CA ARG A 2 19.75 8.42 0.31
C ARG A 2 18.38 8.96 0.73
N GLY A 3 17.29 8.31 0.30
CA GLY A 3 15.94 8.69 0.71
C GLY A 3 15.77 8.68 2.24
N PRO A 4 14.73 9.34 2.78
CA PRO A 4 14.50 9.38 4.21
C PRO A 4 14.50 7.96 4.77
N ALA A 5 15.10 7.80 5.96
CA ALA A 5 15.23 6.53 6.68
C ALA A 5 13.93 5.72 6.59
N ARG A 6 14.04 4.40 6.51
CA ARG A 6 12.94 3.40 6.42
C ARG A 6 11.89 3.61 7.53
N MET A 7 11.08 4.65 7.42
CA MET A 7 10.05 4.98 8.39
C MET A 7 8.92 3.98 8.24
N PRO A 8 8.30 3.54 9.35
CA PRO A 8 7.11 2.72 9.28
C PRO A 8 6.01 3.44 8.49
N LEU A 9 5.12 2.66 7.87
CA LEU A 9 3.95 3.22 7.20
C LEU A 9 3.11 4.02 8.21
N THR A 10 2.55 5.14 7.78
CA THR A 10 1.52 5.81 8.58
C THR A 10 0.24 4.96 8.60
N PRO A 11 -0.64 5.11 9.61
CA PRO A 11 -1.90 4.38 9.66
C PRO A 11 -2.75 4.57 8.38
N ARG A 12 -2.73 5.77 7.81
CA ARG A 12 -3.47 6.04 6.56
C ARG A 12 -2.86 5.33 5.36
N GLN A 13 -1.53 5.24 5.27
CA GLN A 13 -0.87 4.49 4.21
C GLN A 13 -1.12 2.99 4.34
N ALA A 14 -1.09 2.46 5.56
CA ALA A 14 -1.44 1.07 5.84
C ALA A 14 -2.91 0.76 5.47
N GLN A 15 -3.86 1.64 5.80
CA GLN A 15 -5.26 1.51 5.36
C GLN A 15 -5.38 1.48 3.83
N VAL A 16 -4.71 2.41 3.14
CA VAL A 16 -4.76 2.47 1.67
C VAL A 16 -4.17 1.19 1.05
N LEU A 17 -3.03 0.70 1.54
CA LEU A 17 -2.45 -0.56 1.08
C LEU A 17 -3.34 -1.77 1.38
N THR A 18 -4.00 -1.79 2.54
CA THR A 18 -4.94 -2.85 2.93
C THR A 18 -6.14 -2.89 2.00
N ALA A 19 -6.78 -1.74 1.76
CA ALA A 19 -7.91 -1.62 0.86
C ALA A 19 -7.54 -1.91 -0.61
N ALA A 20 -6.26 -1.75 -0.96
CA ALA A 20 -5.71 -2.09 -2.26
C ALA A 20 -5.21 -3.55 -2.35
N ALA A 21 -5.27 -4.34 -1.28
CA ALA A 21 -4.65 -5.66 -1.25
C ALA A 21 -5.41 -6.74 -2.04
N ASP A 22 -6.68 -6.49 -2.36
CA ASP A 22 -7.57 -7.35 -3.15
C ASP A 22 -7.52 -7.05 -4.66
N GLY A 23 -6.64 -6.15 -5.08
CA GLY A 23 -6.52 -5.76 -6.49
C GLY A 23 -7.52 -4.69 -6.94
N ALA A 24 -8.39 -4.16 -6.06
CA ALA A 24 -9.38 -3.15 -6.44
C ALA A 24 -8.78 -1.94 -7.19
N PRO A 25 -9.48 -1.36 -8.18
CA PRO A 25 -8.99 -0.17 -8.87
C PRO A 25 -8.93 1.03 -7.92
N LEU A 26 -8.04 1.99 -8.17
CA LEU A 26 -7.83 3.13 -7.26
C LEU A 26 -9.09 3.97 -7.02
N ALA A 27 -10.01 4.03 -8.00
CA ALA A 27 -11.30 4.70 -7.84
C ALA A 27 -12.19 3.99 -6.80
N GLU A 28 -12.20 2.67 -6.80
CA GLU A 28 -12.94 1.87 -5.83
C GLU A 28 -12.32 1.97 -4.43
N VAL A 29 -10.99 1.92 -4.34
CA VAL A 29 -10.26 2.17 -3.09
C VAL A 29 -10.58 3.56 -2.52
N ALA A 30 -10.64 4.58 -3.39
CA ALA A 30 -10.99 5.93 -3.01
C ALA A 30 -12.43 6.02 -2.46
N ARG A 31 -13.39 5.37 -3.12
CA ARG A 31 -14.79 5.26 -2.67
C ARG A 31 -14.89 4.60 -1.30
N ARG A 32 -14.25 3.44 -1.11
CA ARG A 32 -14.23 2.69 0.16
C ARG A 32 -13.66 3.51 1.33
N LEU A 33 -12.71 4.39 1.04
CA LEU A 33 -12.00 5.18 2.04
C LEU A 33 -12.49 6.64 2.13
N GLY A 34 -13.59 7.00 1.48
CA GLY A 34 -14.18 8.34 1.51
C GLY A 34 -13.24 9.43 1.03
N THR A 35 -12.49 9.19 -0.05
CA THR A 35 -11.43 10.09 -0.53
C THR A 35 -11.35 10.10 -2.05
N THR A 36 -10.34 10.76 -2.63
CA THR A 36 -10.20 10.93 -4.09
C THR A 36 -9.10 10.04 -4.66
N ARG A 37 -9.22 9.68 -5.95
CA ARG A 37 -8.21 8.88 -6.67
C ARG A 37 -6.80 9.49 -6.60
N PRO A 38 -6.60 10.82 -6.78
CA PRO A 38 -5.29 11.44 -6.63
C PRO A 38 -4.70 11.28 -5.22
N GLN A 39 -5.53 11.42 -4.17
CA GLN A 39 -5.08 11.21 -2.79
C GLN A 39 -4.65 9.76 -2.55
N ILE A 40 -5.38 8.78 -3.06
CA ILE A 40 -4.96 7.37 -2.99
C ILE A 40 -3.63 7.15 -3.71
N ALA A 41 -3.47 7.67 -4.93
CA ALA A 41 -2.23 7.53 -5.69
C ALA A 41 -1.03 8.15 -4.97
N ALA A 42 -1.19 9.34 -4.38
CA ALA A 42 -0.16 10.01 -3.59
C ALA A 42 0.25 9.17 -2.37
N ARG A 43 -0.73 8.65 -1.60
CA ARG A 43 -0.45 7.81 -0.44
C ARG A 43 0.21 6.49 -0.79
N LEU A 44 -0.14 5.87 -1.93
CA LEU A 44 0.55 4.69 -2.44
C LEU A 44 2.00 5.01 -2.84
N ALA A 45 2.24 6.12 -3.54
CA ALA A 45 3.60 6.52 -3.92
C ALA A 45 4.49 6.75 -2.68
N GLU A 46 3.97 7.42 -1.67
CA GLU A 46 4.63 7.60 -0.37
C GLU A 46 4.88 6.28 0.36
N ALA A 47 3.94 5.33 0.30
CA ALA A 47 4.10 4.01 0.88
C ALA A 47 5.18 3.20 0.14
N TYR A 48 5.26 3.30 -1.19
CA TYR A 48 6.28 2.64 -2.00
C TYR A 48 7.70 3.11 -1.66
N GLN A 49 7.86 4.42 -1.41
CA GLN A 49 9.14 4.96 -0.95
C GLN A 49 9.54 4.38 0.42
N ARG A 50 8.61 4.36 1.38
CA ARG A 50 8.86 3.83 2.74
C ARG A 50 9.14 2.33 2.77
N LEU A 51 8.49 1.58 1.88
CA LEU A 51 8.69 0.13 1.74
C LEU A 51 9.90 -0.22 0.88
N ASP A 52 10.58 0.78 0.31
CA ASP A 52 11.76 0.63 -0.54
C ASP A 52 11.48 -0.26 -1.75
N VAL A 53 10.39 0.01 -2.47
CA VAL A 53 10.00 -0.73 -3.69
C VAL A 53 9.98 0.15 -4.95
N THR A 54 10.36 1.42 -4.85
CA THR A 54 10.34 2.34 -6.01
C THR A 54 11.34 1.97 -7.10
N HIS A 55 12.32 1.13 -6.80
CA HIS A 55 13.27 0.60 -7.77
C HIS A 55 12.63 -0.46 -8.71
N LEU A 56 11.47 -1.01 -8.36
CA LEU A 56 10.78 -2.00 -9.17
C LEU A 56 9.98 -1.36 -10.32
N PRO A 57 9.64 -2.14 -11.37
CA PRO A 57 8.69 -1.73 -12.41
C PRO A 57 7.35 -1.28 -11.83
N ARG A 58 6.68 -0.33 -12.49
CA ARG A 58 5.49 0.35 -11.95
C ARG A 58 4.34 -0.62 -11.65
N ASP A 59 4.16 -1.60 -12.52
CA ASP A 59 3.18 -2.67 -12.46
C ASP A 59 3.46 -3.67 -11.32
N GLU A 60 4.72 -3.84 -10.92
CA GLU A 60 5.09 -4.73 -9.81
C GLU A 60 5.05 -4.06 -8.42
N ARG A 61 5.23 -2.72 -8.36
CA ARG A 61 5.34 -1.96 -7.09
C ARG A 61 4.23 -2.24 -6.11
N ARG A 62 2.97 -2.31 -6.59
CA ARG A 62 1.80 -2.54 -5.73
C ARG A 62 1.89 -3.91 -5.07
N ALA A 63 2.12 -4.95 -5.86
CA ALA A 63 2.21 -6.33 -5.36
C ALA A 63 3.39 -6.49 -4.39
N ALA A 64 4.56 -5.92 -4.73
CA ALA A 64 5.73 -5.93 -3.86
C ALA A 64 5.48 -5.20 -2.53
N ALA A 65 4.86 -4.01 -2.57
CA ALA A 65 4.50 -3.24 -1.39
C ALA A 65 3.57 -4.03 -0.45
N ILE A 66 2.50 -4.63 -0.99
CA ILE A 66 1.55 -5.45 -0.20
C ILE A 66 2.27 -6.62 0.45
N ARG A 67 3.09 -7.36 -0.32
CA ARG A 67 3.86 -8.51 0.18
C ARG A 67 4.80 -8.11 1.32
N ILE A 68 5.56 -7.03 1.16
CA ILE A 68 6.49 -6.54 2.18
C ILE A 68 5.72 -6.03 3.41
N ALA A 69 4.65 -5.27 3.21
CA ALA A 69 3.83 -4.75 4.31
C ALA A 69 3.22 -5.89 5.14
N ARG A 70 2.71 -6.96 4.50
CA ARG A 70 2.24 -8.17 5.18
C ARG A 70 3.37 -8.89 5.93
N LYS A 71 4.52 -9.12 5.27
CA LYS A 71 5.69 -9.78 5.89
C LYS A 71 6.18 -9.03 7.13
N ARG A 72 6.06 -7.70 7.14
CA ARG A 72 6.44 -6.83 8.27
C ARG A 72 5.31 -6.61 9.30
N GLY A 73 4.13 -7.22 9.11
CA GLY A 73 2.98 -7.05 10.02
C GLY A 73 2.34 -5.65 9.97
N LEU A 74 2.60 -4.86 8.93
CA LEU A 74 2.11 -3.47 8.80
C LEU A 74 0.68 -3.39 8.25
N ILE A 75 0.22 -4.45 7.57
CA ILE A 75 -1.16 -4.62 7.12
C ILE A 75 -1.58 -6.07 7.38
N PRO A 76 -2.89 -6.36 7.51
CA PRO A 76 -3.37 -7.71 7.72
C PRO A 76 -2.90 -8.68 6.62
N ASN A 77 -2.39 -9.84 7.05
CA ASN A 77 -2.28 -10.99 6.17
C ASN A 77 -3.68 -11.58 6.05
N GLN A 78 -4.29 -11.58 4.86
CA GLN A 78 -5.66 -12.07 4.67
C GLN A 78 -5.75 -13.60 4.71
N GLN A 79 -5.27 -14.20 5.80
CA GLN A 79 -5.63 -15.57 6.16
C GLN A 79 -6.74 -15.50 7.21
N ARG A 80 -7.94 -15.95 6.78
CA ARG A 80 -9.28 -16.04 7.41
C ARG A 80 -10.27 -15.23 6.56
N SER A 81 -11.14 -15.83 5.74
CA SER A 81 -12.08 -16.89 6.11
C SER A 81 -12.44 -17.84 4.95
N ALA A 82 -12.40 -19.14 5.23
CA ALA A 82 -13.31 -20.17 4.71
C ALA A 82 -13.47 -21.13 5.90
N THR A 83 -14.44 -20.88 6.79
CA THR A 83 -15.75 -21.58 6.82
C THR A 83 -15.92 -22.66 5.77
#